data_AF-C4M4C7-F1
#
_entry.id   AF-C4M4C7-F1
#
_cell.length_a   1.000
_cell.length_b   1.000
_cell.length_c   1.000
_cell.angle_alpha   90.00
_cell.angle_beta   90.00
_cell.angle_gamma   90.00
#
_symmetry.space_group_name_H-M   'P 1'
#
loop_
_entity.id
_entity.type
_entity.pdbx_description
1 polymer ?
#
loop_
_entity_poly.entity_id
_entity_poly.type
_entity_poly.pdbx_seq_one_letter_code
_entity_poly.pdbx_strand_id
1 'polypeptide(L)'
;MSELYITQPTLEYFDRESGFTPEQMIQKISTSTTLYVGNVSHSMNDKRVYTLFGRFGNINRVIMGVNHSNEPCGFCFVEFNKRNDAALAMKALDRTQVFGQYIRIDWDYGFVEGRQYGRGDGGEQKQTQRKRKFYNHSDNYRNERRFEFHEDTRRNDYDDTCDSRRRYVDEDDQLPSRRGDRRY
;
A
#
# COMPACT_ATOMS: atom_id res chain seq x y z
N MET A 1 -19.51 13.51 -29.73
CA MET A 1 -19.60 14.59 -28.74
C MET A 1 -19.20 14.02 -27.39
N SER A 2 -17.94 14.18 -27.00
CA SER A 2 -17.44 13.79 -25.68
C SER A 2 -16.92 15.06 -25.00
N GLU A 3 -17.82 15.99 -24.73
CA GLU A 3 -17.50 17.12 -23.87
C GLU A 3 -17.37 16.59 -22.44
N LEU A 4 -16.12 16.33 -22.07
CA LEU A 4 -15.53 16.71 -20.80
C LEU A 4 -16.52 16.68 -19.62
N TYR A 5 -16.82 15.48 -19.11
CA TYR A 5 -17.09 15.31 -17.69
C TYR A 5 -15.81 15.73 -16.95
N ILE A 6 -15.67 17.03 -16.72
CA ILE A 6 -14.89 17.52 -15.59
C ILE A 6 -15.55 16.85 -14.40
N THR A 7 -14.88 15.81 -13.91
CA THR A 7 -15.31 14.94 -12.82
C THR A 7 -15.97 15.81 -11.75
N GLN A 8 -17.22 15.51 -11.38
CA GLN A 8 -17.82 16.18 -10.23
C GLN A 8 -16.83 16.09 -9.08
N PRO A 9 -16.56 17.19 -8.35
CA PRO A 9 -15.60 17.15 -7.26
C PRO A 9 -16.12 16.17 -6.20
N THR A 10 -15.57 14.96 -6.21
CA THR A 10 -15.89 13.94 -5.21
C THR A 10 -15.14 14.32 -3.95
N LEU A 11 -15.88 14.47 -2.86
CA LEU A 11 -15.35 14.67 -1.51
C LEU A 11 -14.75 13.35 -0.96
N GLU A 12 -13.73 12.79 -1.62
CA GLU A 12 -12.98 11.66 -1.05
C GLU A 12 -12.17 12.11 0.18
N TYR A 13 -11.66 13.35 0.17
CA TYR A 13 -11.01 13.99 1.31
C TYR A 13 -11.90 15.08 1.92
N PHE A 14 -12.30 14.88 3.18
CA PHE A 14 -13.06 15.85 3.96
C PHE A 14 -12.32 16.16 5.27
N ASP A 15 -11.90 17.41 5.42
CA ASP A 15 -11.34 17.91 6.66
C ASP A 15 -12.44 18.13 7.70
N ARG A 16 -12.51 17.24 8.69
CA ARG A 16 -13.51 17.30 9.77
C ARG A 16 -13.35 18.48 10.73
N GLU A 17 -12.19 19.12 10.76
CA GLU A 17 -11.94 20.30 11.62
C GLU A 17 -12.15 21.61 10.88
N SER A 18 -12.53 21.57 9.61
CA SER A 18 -12.82 22.77 8.82
C SER A 18 -14.04 23.55 9.35
N GLY A 19 -14.91 22.91 10.12
CA GLY A 19 -16.14 23.52 10.66
C GLY A 19 -17.22 23.78 9.60
N PHE A 20 -16.99 23.41 8.34
CA PHE A 20 -17.95 23.59 7.25
C PHE A 20 -18.94 22.44 7.15
N THR A 21 -20.15 22.74 6.69
CA THR A 21 -21.07 21.70 6.25
C THR A 21 -20.57 21.05 4.95
N PRO A 22 -21.00 19.81 4.61
CA PRO A 22 -20.63 19.18 3.34
C PRO A 22 -20.97 20.04 2.11
N GLU A 23 -22.11 20.72 2.12
CA GLU A 23 -22.53 21.61 1.02
C GLU A 23 -21.59 22.83 0.88
N GLN A 24 -21.23 23.47 2.00
CA GLN A 24 -20.28 24.57 2.01
C GLN A 24 -18.90 24.13 1.52
N MET A 25 -18.47 22.92 1.88
CA MET A 25 -17.22 22.33 1.40
C MET A 25 -17.24 22.13 -0.10
N ILE A 26 -18.31 21.57 -0.67
CA ILE A 26 -18.44 21.40 -2.13
C ILE A 26 -18.34 22.76 -2.84
N GLN A 27 -19.00 23.80 -2.31
CA GLN A 27 -18.96 25.14 -2.89
C GLN A 27 -17.57 25.79 -2.81
N LYS A 28 -16.84 25.58 -1.71
CA LYS A 28 -15.46 26.06 -1.59
C LYS A 28 -14.51 25.30 -2.52
N ILE A 29 -14.66 23.98 -2.56
CA ILE A 29 -13.87 23.09 -3.42
C ILE A 29 -14.10 23.40 -4.90
N SER A 30 -15.31 23.77 -5.31
CA SER A 30 -15.63 24.09 -6.71
C SER A 30 -14.94 25.37 -7.21
N THR A 31 -14.61 26.29 -6.30
CA THR A 31 -13.94 27.56 -6.61
C THR A 31 -12.45 27.58 -6.26
N SER A 32 -11.98 26.60 -5.49
CA SER A 32 -10.59 26.51 -5.03
C SER A 32 -9.59 26.21 -6.16
N THR A 33 -8.34 26.61 -5.95
CA THR A 33 -7.18 26.25 -6.80
C THR A 33 -6.17 25.36 -6.06
N THR A 34 -6.55 24.88 -4.88
CA THR A 34 -5.69 24.08 -4.00
C THR A 34 -5.97 22.60 -4.14
N LEU A 35 -4.90 21.82 -4.25
CA LEU A 35 -4.92 20.37 -4.21
C LEU A 35 -4.29 19.87 -2.90
N TYR A 36 -4.95 18.89 -2.29
CA TYR A 36 -4.37 18.06 -1.25
C TYR A 36 -3.68 16.86 -1.90
N VAL A 37 -2.43 16.61 -1.54
CA VAL A 37 -1.65 15.47 -2.04
C VAL A 37 -1.26 14.59 -0.86
N GLY A 38 -1.82 13.38 -0.81
CA GLY A 38 -1.59 12.39 0.23
C GLY A 38 -0.71 11.22 -0.23
N ASN A 39 -0.24 10.43 0.75
CA ASN A 39 0.65 9.27 0.54
C ASN A 39 1.91 9.61 -0.28
N VAL A 40 2.49 10.78 0.01
CA VAL A 40 3.74 11.26 -0.56
C VAL A 40 4.91 10.67 0.24
N SER A 41 6.01 10.36 -0.46
CA SER A 41 7.21 9.84 0.19
C SER A 41 7.84 10.87 1.13
N HIS A 42 8.37 10.40 2.26
CA HIS A 42 9.07 11.24 3.24
C HIS A 42 10.37 11.85 2.65
N SER A 43 10.92 11.23 1.61
CA SER A 43 12.08 11.77 0.87
C SER A 43 11.72 12.88 -0.12
N MET A 44 10.45 13.26 -0.19
CA MET A 44 9.97 14.29 -1.10
C MET A 44 10.08 15.68 -0.47
N ASN A 45 10.78 16.58 -1.17
CA ASN A 45 10.97 17.96 -0.73
C ASN A 45 10.08 18.92 -1.54
N ASP A 46 9.85 20.10 -0.99
CA ASP A 46 9.17 21.25 -1.62
C ASP A 46 9.63 21.49 -3.07
N LYS A 47 10.95 21.54 -3.32
CA LYS A 47 11.53 21.78 -4.66
C LYS A 47 11.15 20.70 -5.66
N ARG A 48 11.09 19.44 -5.21
CA ARG A 48 10.73 18.31 -6.06
C ARG A 48 9.24 18.34 -6.39
N VAL A 49 8.40 18.71 -5.41
CA VAL A 49 6.96 18.91 -5.62
C VAL A 49 6.74 20.04 -6.62
N TYR A 50 7.44 21.16 -6.44
CA TYR A 50 7.38 22.29 -7.36
C TYR A 50 7.77 21.89 -8.79
N THR A 51 8.84 21.12 -8.96
CA THR A 51 9.28 20.63 -10.27
C THR A 51 8.28 19.65 -10.91
N LEU A 52 7.65 18.80 -10.11
CA LEU A 52 6.69 17.80 -10.59
C LEU A 52 5.38 18.47 -11.03
N PHE A 53 4.80 19.31 -10.18
CA PHE A 53 3.52 19.97 -10.42
C PHE A 53 3.65 21.18 -11.36
N GLY A 54 4.83 21.81 -11.42
CA GLY A 54 5.08 22.99 -12.27
C GLY A 54 5.01 22.70 -13.77
N ARG A 55 5.04 21.42 -14.17
CA ARG A 55 4.86 20.98 -15.56
C ARG A 55 3.43 21.22 -16.07
N PHE A 56 2.46 21.32 -15.16
CA PHE A 56 1.04 21.48 -15.49
C PHE A 56 0.56 22.93 -15.43
N GLY A 57 1.30 23.80 -14.74
CA GLY A 57 1.00 25.22 -14.66
C GLY A 57 1.78 25.94 -13.56
N ASN A 58 1.51 27.23 -13.40
CA ASN A 58 2.24 28.06 -12.45
C ASN A 58 1.72 27.84 -11.02
N ILE A 59 2.61 27.44 -10.12
CA ILE A 59 2.31 27.20 -8.71
C ILE A 59 2.46 28.50 -7.93
N ASN A 60 1.43 28.86 -7.17
CA ASN A 60 1.46 29.99 -6.24
C ASN A 60 2.24 29.61 -4.97
N ARG A 61 1.91 28.47 -4.37
CA ARG A 61 2.49 28.03 -3.11
C ARG A 61 2.51 26.50 -2.98
N VAL A 62 3.57 25.97 -2.36
CA VAL A 62 3.65 24.58 -1.92
C VAL A 62 3.82 24.57 -0.41
N ILE A 63 2.96 23.85 0.30
CA ILE A 63 3.07 23.66 1.74
C ILE A 63 3.29 22.17 2.02
N MET A 64 4.46 21.84 2.57
CA MET A 64 4.75 20.47 2.98
C MET A 64 4.07 20.19 4.33
N GLY A 65 3.42 19.04 4.43
CA GLY A 65 2.89 18.54 5.69
C GLY A 65 4.04 18.06 6.58
N VAL A 66 4.06 18.50 7.84
CA VAL A 66 5.11 18.21 8.81
C VAL A 66 4.54 17.60 10.10
N ASN A 67 5.35 16.87 10.83
CA ASN A 67 5.04 16.42 12.18
C ASN A 67 5.43 17.48 13.23
N HIS A 68 5.25 17.18 14.52
CA HIS A 68 5.63 18.11 15.61
C HIS A 68 7.16 18.30 15.72
N SER A 69 7.94 17.38 15.15
CA SER A 69 9.40 17.44 15.05
C SER A 69 9.90 18.09 13.76
N ASN A 70 9.02 18.72 12.98
CA ASN A 70 9.30 19.34 11.67
C ASN A 70 9.79 18.38 10.56
N GLU A 71 9.55 17.09 10.71
CA GLU A 71 9.84 16.10 9.68
C GLU A 71 8.66 15.95 8.70
N PRO A 72 8.91 15.64 7.41
CA PRO A 72 7.86 15.45 6.42
C PRO A 72 6.88 14.36 6.84
N CYS A 73 5.60 14.66 6.84
CA CYS A 73 4.53 13.78 7.29
C CYS A 73 3.82 13.05 6.13
N GLY A 74 4.42 13.08 4.93
CA GLY A 74 3.94 12.35 3.75
C GLY A 74 2.67 12.90 3.09
N PHE A 75 2.37 14.18 3.30
CA PHE A 75 1.35 14.91 2.55
C PHE A 75 1.85 16.31 2.21
N CYS A 76 1.21 16.97 1.26
CA CYS A 76 1.43 18.38 0.98
C CYS A 76 0.17 19.03 0.40
N PHE A 77 0.16 20.36 0.41
CA PHE A 77 -0.82 21.19 -0.29
C PHE A 77 -0.13 21.91 -1.44
N VAL A 78 -0.75 21.89 -2.60
CA VAL A 78 -0.26 22.59 -3.79
C VAL A 78 -1.32 23.57 -4.24
N GLU A 79 -0.98 24.86 -4.23
CA GLU A 79 -1.85 25.95 -4.62
C GLU A 79 -1.44 26.46 -6.01
N PHE A 80 -2.34 26.34 -6.98
CA PHE A 80 -2.11 26.83 -8.34
C PHE A 80 -2.66 28.24 -8.53
N ASN A 81 -2.11 28.96 -9.51
CA ASN A 81 -2.67 30.24 -9.95
C ASN A 81 -4.01 30.07 -10.68
N LYS A 82 -4.18 28.98 -11.42
CA LYS A 82 -5.39 28.70 -12.20
C LYS A 82 -5.96 27.34 -11.82
N ARG A 83 -7.30 27.28 -11.70
CA ARG A 83 -8.01 26.02 -11.42
C ARG A 83 -7.84 24.98 -12.53
N ASN A 84 -7.78 25.41 -13.79
CA ASN A 84 -7.60 24.51 -14.93
C ASN A 84 -6.27 23.75 -14.85
N ASP A 85 -5.19 24.45 -14.46
CA ASP A 85 -3.86 23.86 -14.29
C ASP A 85 -3.86 22.81 -13.16
N ALA A 86 -4.54 23.11 -12.05
CA ALA A 86 -4.76 22.16 -10.96
C ALA A 86 -5.55 20.92 -11.42
N ALA A 87 -6.61 21.11 -12.22
CA ALA A 87 -7.42 20.02 -12.75
C ALA A 87 -6.61 19.10 -13.68
N LEU A 88 -5.73 19.67 -14.51
CA LEU A 88 -4.80 18.92 -15.35
C LEU A 88 -3.80 18.12 -14.51
N ALA A 89 -3.21 18.75 -13.49
CA ALA A 89 -2.28 18.08 -12.58
C ALA A 89 -2.95 16.91 -11.86
N MET A 90 -4.16 17.11 -11.32
CA MET A 90 -4.94 16.07 -10.66
C MET A 90 -5.21 14.89 -11.61
N LYS A 91 -5.70 15.17 -12.82
CA LYS A 91 -6.01 14.12 -13.81
C LYS A 91 -4.78 13.31 -14.23
N ALA A 92 -3.61 13.96 -14.30
CA ALA A 92 -2.38 13.33 -14.77
C ALA A 92 -1.61 12.59 -13.67
N LEU A 93 -1.66 13.08 -12.43
CA LEU A 93 -0.83 12.59 -11.33
C LEU A 93 -1.59 11.77 -10.30
N ASP A 94 -2.93 11.86 -10.23
CA ASP A 94 -3.68 11.06 -9.27
C ASP A 94 -3.45 9.57 -9.50
N ARG A 95 -3.20 8.84 -8.41
CA ARG A 95 -2.91 7.40 -8.40
C ARG A 95 -1.70 6.99 -9.24
N THR A 96 -0.77 7.91 -9.52
CA THR A 96 0.51 7.59 -10.17
C THR A 96 1.60 7.25 -9.17
N GLN A 97 2.61 6.49 -9.60
CA GLN A 97 3.74 6.12 -8.76
C GLN A 97 4.81 7.22 -8.77
N VAL A 98 5.08 7.80 -7.61
CA VAL A 98 6.06 8.86 -7.37
C VAL A 98 6.95 8.43 -6.20
N PHE A 99 8.27 8.30 -6.45
CA PHE A 99 9.26 7.82 -5.45
C PHE A 99 8.84 6.51 -4.76
N GLY A 100 8.32 5.56 -5.54
CA GLY A 100 7.91 4.23 -5.03
C GLY A 100 6.56 4.21 -4.32
N GLN A 101 5.86 5.34 -4.21
CA GLN A 101 4.54 5.42 -3.58
C GLN A 101 3.48 5.90 -4.57
N TYR A 102 2.27 5.33 -4.49
CA TYR A 102 1.13 5.80 -5.27
C TYR A 102 0.52 7.01 -4.58
N ILE A 103 0.65 8.20 -5.17
CA ILE A 103 0.14 9.42 -4.57
C ILE A 103 -1.38 9.51 -4.77
N ARG A 104 -2.06 10.14 -3.81
CA ARG A 104 -3.50 10.44 -3.91
C ARG A 104 -3.67 11.95 -4.00
N ILE A 105 -4.44 12.43 -4.97
CA ILE A 105 -4.68 13.85 -5.16
C ILE A 105 -6.18 14.12 -5.05
N ASP A 106 -6.53 15.01 -4.14
CA ASP A 106 -7.90 15.46 -3.93
C ASP A 106 -7.98 16.97 -4.04
N TRP A 107 -9.15 17.49 -4.40
CA TRP A 107 -9.40 18.92 -4.27
C TRP A 107 -9.49 19.31 -2.80
N ASP A 108 -8.93 20.47 -2.47
CA ASP A 108 -9.00 21.06 -1.14
C ASP A 108 -9.73 22.41 -1.19
N TYR A 109 -10.36 22.81 -0.09
CA TYR A 109 -11.12 24.07 0.00
C TYR A 109 -10.23 25.31 0.16
N GLY A 110 -8.92 25.13 0.36
CA GLY A 110 -7.94 26.20 0.52
C GLY A 110 -7.06 25.99 1.75
N PHE A 111 -5.79 26.38 1.64
CA PHE A 111 -4.85 26.22 2.75
C PHE A 111 -5.12 27.24 3.86
N VAL A 112 -5.19 26.74 5.10
CA VAL A 112 -5.29 27.54 6.33
C VAL A 112 -4.12 27.16 7.22
N GLU A 113 -3.51 28.14 7.88
CA GLU A 113 -2.40 27.89 8.80
C GLU A 113 -2.78 26.88 9.89
N GLY A 114 -1.80 26.09 10.33
CA GLY A 114 -2.01 24.99 11.26
C GLY A 114 -2.39 23.67 10.58
N ARG A 115 -2.96 23.69 9.36
CA ARG A 115 -3.24 22.46 8.59
C ARG A 115 -1.98 21.77 8.06
N GLN A 116 -0.82 22.41 8.17
CA GLN A 116 0.48 21.80 7.85
C GLN A 116 0.86 20.66 8.80
N TYR A 117 0.31 20.63 10.02
CA TYR A 117 0.63 19.57 10.97
C TYR A 117 -0.23 18.34 10.76
N GLY A 118 0.37 17.16 10.78
CA GLY A 118 -0.39 15.90 10.74
C GLY A 118 -1.31 15.75 11.96
N ARG A 119 -2.44 15.07 11.76
CA ARG A 119 -3.55 14.95 12.74
C ARG A 119 -3.56 13.65 13.52
N GLY A 120 -2.55 12.80 13.33
CA GLY A 120 -2.34 11.61 14.12
C GLY A 120 -1.60 11.92 15.41
N ASP A 121 -1.59 10.96 16.32
CA ASP A 121 -0.75 10.98 17.52
C ASP A 121 0.73 11.33 17.19
N GLY A 122 1.31 12.31 17.89
CA GLY A 122 2.67 12.81 17.60
C GLY A 122 2.81 13.63 16.29
N GLY A 123 1.71 13.99 15.62
CA GLY A 123 1.74 14.81 14.40
C GLY A 123 1.97 14.03 13.11
N GLU A 124 1.92 12.69 13.14
CA GLU A 124 1.97 11.85 11.94
C GLU A 124 0.61 11.80 11.21
N GLN A 125 0.55 11.21 10.01
CA GLN A 125 -0.73 10.85 9.41
C GLN A 125 -1.37 9.67 10.14
N LYS A 126 -2.68 9.74 10.38
CA LYS A 126 -3.48 8.60 10.90
C LYS A 126 -3.32 7.34 10.04
N GLN A 127 -3.13 7.49 8.73
CA GLN A 127 -2.88 6.37 7.82
C GLN A 127 -1.52 5.71 8.08
N THR A 128 -0.47 6.50 8.29
CA THR A 128 0.88 5.99 8.63
C THR A 128 0.85 5.19 9.93
N GLN A 129 0.17 5.71 10.96
CA GLN A 129 0.01 5.01 12.23
C GLN A 129 -0.73 3.68 12.09
N ARG A 130 -1.81 3.66 11.31
CA ARG A 130 -2.57 2.43 11.02
C ARG A 130 -1.70 1.38 10.33
N LYS A 131 -0.91 1.79 9.32
CA LYS A 131 0.06 0.90 8.66
C LYS A 131 1.08 0.36 9.66
N ARG A 132 1.70 1.22 10.48
CA ARG A 132 2.69 0.81 11.50
C ARG A 132 2.13 -0.21 12.48
N LYS A 133 0.93 0.02 13.01
CA LYS A 133 0.25 -0.93 13.93
C LYS A 133 -0.01 -2.29 13.27
N PHE A 134 -0.39 -2.30 11.99
CA PHE A 134 -0.62 -3.55 11.24
C PHE A 134 0.66 -4.37 11.06
N TYR A 135 1.77 -3.74 10.69
CA TYR A 135 3.07 -4.42 10.57
C TYR A 135 3.55 -4.95 11.92
N ASN A 136 3.51 -4.13 12.98
CA ASN A 136 3.91 -4.56 14.32
C ASN A 136 3.06 -5.73 14.85
N HIS A 137 1.75 -5.74 14.55
CA HIS A 137 0.86 -6.85 14.94
C HIS A 137 1.19 -8.15 14.18
N SER A 138 1.62 -8.04 12.92
CA SER A 138 2.03 -9.20 12.11
C SER A 138 3.34 -9.83 12.60
N ASP A 139 4.28 -9.01 13.10
CA ASP A 139 5.55 -9.50 13.65
C ASP A 139 5.38 -10.24 14.99
N ASN A 140 4.39 -9.85 15.80
CA ASN A 140 4.08 -10.56 17.05
C ASN A 140 3.61 -12.00 16.80
N TYR A 141 2.73 -12.25 15.82
CA TYR A 141 2.32 -13.63 15.47
C TYR A 141 3.46 -14.48 14.90
N ARG A 142 4.45 -13.85 14.25
CA ARG A 142 5.63 -14.54 13.74
C ARG A 142 6.59 -14.94 14.87
N ASN A 143 6.73 -14.11 15.89
CA ASN A 143 7.56 -14.40 17.05
C ASN A 143 6.92 -15.43 17.99
N GLU A 144 5.59 -15.43 18.18
CA GLU A 144 4.89 -16.41 19.03
C GLU A 144 5.08 -17.86 18.53
N ARG A 145 5.04 -18.09 17.22
CA ARG A 145 5.32 -19.43 16.63
C ARG A 145 6.78 -19.89 16.73
N ARG A 146 7.70 -19.00 17.10
CA ARG A 146 9.12 -19.35 17.29
C ARG A 146 9.41 -19.80 18.73
N PHE A 147 8.55 -19.45 19.69
CA PHE A 147 8.70 -19.84 21.10
C PHE A 147 8.00 -21.16 21.46
N GLU A 148 7.07 -21.66 20.65
CA GLU A 148 6.42 -22.97 20.86
C GLU A 148 7.28 -24.18 20.39
N PHE A 149 8.47 -23.96 19.80
CA PHE A 149 9.32 -25.04 19.25
C PHE A 149 10.57 -25.37 20.09
N HIS A 150 10.63 -24.91 21.35
CA HIS A 150 11.70 -25.24 22.28
C HIS A 150 11.18 -25.66 23.65
N GLU A 151 10.60 -26.86 23.71
CA GLU A 151 10.79 -27.82 24.81
C GLU A 151 10.38 -29.21 24.32
N ASP A 152 11.22 -29.88 23.51
CA ASP A 152 11.23 -31.36 23.46
C ASP A 152 12.40 -31.92 22.62
N THR A 153 13.63 -31.52 22.95
CA THR A 153 14.81 -32.27 22.49
C THR A 153 15.72 -32.59 23.67
N ARG A 154 15.34 -33.64 24.42
CA ARG A 154 16.32 -34.52 25.05
C ARG A 154 16.05 -35.97 24.65
N ARG A 155 17.04 -36.53 23.94
CA ARG A 155 17.34 -37.95 23.67
C ARG A 155 16.61 -38.59 22.50
N ASN A 156 17.20 -39.47 21.69
CA ASN A 156 18.54 -39.68 21.15
C ASN A 156 18.38 -40.92 20.24
N ASP A 157 19.00 -40.89 19.06
CA ASP A 157 19.72 -41.99 18.40
C ASP A 157 19.02 -43.29 17.91
N TYR A 158 19.22 -43.59 16.61
CA TYR A 158 19.05 -44.86 15.84
C TYR A 158 17.59 -45.35 15.63
N ASP A 159 17.12 -45.90 14.50
CA ASP A 159 17.73 -46.74 13.47
C ASP A 159 16.83 -46.79 12.20
N ASP A 160 17.43 -47.16 11.08
CA ASP A 160 16.86 -47.37 9.75
C ASP A 160 15.78 -48.48 9.70
N THR A 161 14.75 -48.33 8.84
CA THR A 161 14.27 -49.33 7.85
C THR A 161 12.91 -48.94 7.25
N CYS A 162 12.92 -48.48 6.00
CA CYS A 162 11.75 -48.56 5.12
C CYS A 162 11.95 -49.71 4.13
N ASP A 163 11.44 -50.89 4.45
CA ASP A 163 11.21 -51.95 3.47
C ASP A 163 9.84 -52.59 3.70
N SER A 164 8.96 -52.46 2.71
CA SER A 164 8.23 -53.62 2.16
C SER A 164 7.37 -53.19 0.99
N ARG A 165 7.88 -53.58 -0.17
CA ARG A 165 7.23 -53.71 -1.48
C ARG A 165 5.82 -54.33 -1.38
N ARG A 166 4.86 -53.74 -2.10
CA ARG A 166 3.73 -54.47 -2.70
C ARG A 166 3.43 -53.90 -4.09
N ARG A 167 3.86 -54.60 -5.14
CA ARG A 167 3.18 -54.70 -6.44
C ARG A 167 3.62 -56.01 -7.11
N TYR A 168 2.70 -56.96 -7.19
CA TYR A 168 2.75 -58.08 -8.13
C TYR A 168 2.36 -57.56 -9.52
N VAL A 169 3.09 -57.97 -10.56
CA VAL A 169 2.50 -58.30 -11.87
C VAL A 169 3.33 -59.43 -12.49
N ASP A 170 2.59 -60.37 -13.06
CA ASP A 170 2.91 -61.70 -13.56
C ASP A 170 3.71 -61.71 -14.86
N GLU A 171 4.48 -62.78 -15.09
CA GLU A 171 4.72 -63.33 -16.44
C GLU A 171 5.25 -64.78 -16.31
N ASP A 172 4.37 -65.73 -16.68
CA ASP A 172 4.58 -67.18 -16.61
C ASP A 172 5.59 -67.71 -17.64
N ASP A 173 6.45 -68.60 -17.15
CA ASP A 173 7.36 -69.47 -17.89
C ASP A 173 6.63 -70.44 -18.84
N GLN A 174 7.11 -70.51 -20.09
CA GLN A 174 6.90 -71.69 -20.95
C GLN A 174 8.01 -72.72 -20.72
N LEU A 175 7.59 -73.83 -20.11
CA LEU A 175 8.14 -75.20 -20.10
C LEU A 175 9.34 -75.52 -21.01
N PRO A 176 10.13 -76.52 -20.58
CA PRO A 176 10.29 -77.66 -21.48
C PRO A 176 9.99 -79.02 -20.85
N SER A 177 9.60 -79.88 -21.76
CA SER A 177 9.00 -81.18 -21.61
C SER A 177 10.00 -82.33 -21.40
N ARG A 178 9.48 -83.34 -20.68
CA ARG A 178 9.43 -84.78 -21.04
C ARG A 178 10.55 -85.76 -20.61
N ARG A 179 10.00 -86.85 -20.03
CA ARG A 179 10.45 -88.28 -19.98
C ARG A 179 11.56 -88.55 -18.97
N GLY A 180 11.56 -89.61 -18.18
CA GLY A 180 10.82 -90.88 -18.00
C GLY A 180 11.53 -91.57 -16.81
N ASP A 181 11.19 -92.72 -16.23
CA ASP A 181 10.51 -93.90 -16.70
C ASP A 181 10.32 -94.81 -15.45
N ARG A 182 9.09 -95.30 -15.24
CA ARG A 182 8.70 -96.67 -14.83
C ARG A 182 9.18 -97.39 -13.54
N ARG A 183 8.21 -98.18 -13.05
CA ARG A 183 8.21 -99.42 -12.23
C ARG A 183 8.04 -99.19 -10.72
N TYR A 184 7.22 -99.92 -9.96
CA TYR A 184 6.36 -101.11 -10.17
C TYR A 184 5.00 -100.86 -9.52
#